data_AF-A0A7K2KTC6-F1
#
_entry.id   AF-A0A7K2KTC6-F1
#
_cell.length_a   1.000
_cell.length_b   1.000
_cell.length_c   1.000
_cell.angle_alpha   90.00
_cell.angle_beta   90.00
_cell.angle_gamma   90.00
#
_symmetry.space_group_name_H-M   'P 1'
#
loop_
_entity.id
_entity.type
_entity.pdbx_description
1 polymer ?
#
loop_
_entity_poly.entity_id
_entity_poly.type
_entity_poly.pdbx_seq_one_letter_code
_entity_poly.pdbx_strand_id
1 'polypeptide(L)' 'GPANVILPNPAGLAGGQVLIGGLPAARARDKTACGAMILTGAPNVLIGGV' A
#
# COMPACT_ATOMS: atom_id res chain seq x y z
N GLY A 1 4.84 -14.98 3.39
CA GLY A 1 6.13 -15.13 2.69
C GLY A 1 6.58 -13.80 2.10
N PRO A 2 7.77 -13.71 1.50
CA PRO A 2 8.31 -12.47 0.91
C PRO A 2 7.39 -11.86 -0.16
N ALA A 3 6.47 -12.64 -0.73
CA ALA A 3 5.39 -12.17 -1.61
C ALA A 3 4.41 -11.19 -0.94
N ASN A 4 4.38 -11.08 0.39
CA ASN A 4 3.54 -10.10 1.11
C ASN A 4 4.25 -8.75 1.30
N VAL A 5 5.51 -8.62 0.87
CA VAL A 5 6.22 -7.35 0.91
C VAL A 5 5.61 -6.44 -0.16
N ILE A 6 5.12 -5.29 0.28
CA ILE A 6 4.50 -4.29 -0.58
C ILE A 6 5.57 -3.30 -1.02
N LEU A 7 5.63 -3.09 -2.32
CA LEU A 7 6.42 -2.05 -2.98
C LEU A 7 5.53 -0.80 -3.08
N PRO A 8 5.79 0.25 -2.29
CA PRO A 8 4.95 1.43 -2.27
C PRO A 8 4.93 2.10 -3.64
N ASN A 9 3.74 2.37 -4.16
CA ASN A 9 3.57 3.22 -5.32
C ASN A 9 4.08 4.64 -5.00
N PRO A 10 4.92 5.26 -5.87
CA PRO A 10 5.35 6.65 -5.72
C PRO A 10 4.20 7.65 -5.50
N ALA A 11 3.03 7.41 -6.09
CA ALA A 11 1.85 8.28 -5.91
C ALA A 11 1.42 8.39 -4.44
N GLY A 12 1.62 7.33 -3.66
CA GLY A 12 1.28 7.34 -2.25
C GLY A 12 2.38 7.93 -1.35
N LEU A 13 3.54 8.28 -1.89
CA LEU A 13 4.51 9.10 -1.13
C LEU A 13 4.06 10.57 -1.06
N ALA A 14 3.21 11.01 -1.99
CA ALA A 14 2.67 12.38 -2.02
C ALA A 14 1.58 12.63 -0.96
N GLY A 15 0.87 11.59 -0.50
CA GLY A 15 -0.25 11.69 0.44
C GLY A 15 0.12 11.61 1.92
N GLY A 16 1.41 11.55 2.25
CA GLY A 16 1.88 11.25 3.61
C GLY A 16 1.92 9.74 3.87
N GLN A 17 3.09 9.26 4.29
CA GLN A 17 3.31 7.83 4.51
C GLN A 17 2.64 7.40 5.83
N VAL A 18 1.65 6.50 5.74
CA VAL A 18 1.04 5.87 6.92
C VAL A 18 1.82 4.62 7.28
N LEU A 19 2.21 4.50 8.55
CA LEU A 19 2.89 3.31 9.07
C LEU A 19 1.92 2.51 9.95
N ILE A 20 1.91 1.18 9.78
CA ILE A 20 1.19 0.23 10.63
C ILE A 20 2.22 -0.76 11.17
N GLY A 21 2.39 -0.80 12.50
CA GLY A 21 3.43 -1.63 13.12
C GLY A 21 4.86 -1.25 12.70
N GLY A 22 5.10 0.01 12.32
CA GLY A 22 6.40 0.51 11.87
C GLY A 22 6.72 0.27 10.38
N LEU A 23 5.81 -0.34 9.62
CA LEU A 23 5.97 -0.60 8.19
C LEU A 23 4.98 0.23 7.35
N PRO A 24 5.32 0.61 6.11
CA PRO A 24 4.39 1.29 5.21
C PRO A 24 3.09 0.51 5.01
N ALA A 25 1.96 1.19 5.18
CA ALA A 25 0.64 0.61 4.98
C ALA A 25 0.38 0.29 3.50
N ALA A 26 -0.23 -0.87 3.27
CA ALA A 26 -0.70 -1.35 1.98
C ALA A 26 -1.80 -0.46 1.40
N ARG A 27 -1.74 -0.11 0.12
CA ARG A 27 -2.80 0.65 -0.57
C ARG A 27 -3.20 0.03 -1.89
N ALA A 28 -4.38 0.42 -2.38
CA ALA A 28 -4.77 0.11 -3.75
C ALA A 28 -3.71 0.59 -4.74
N ARG A 29 -3.45 -0.22 -5.76
CA ARG A 29 -2.44 -0.02 -6.82
C ARG A 29 -0.98 -0.16 -6.37
N ASP A 30 -0.71 -0.48 -5.11
CA ASP A 30 0.62 -0.93 -4.72
C ASP A 30 0.91 -2.31 -5.33
N LYS A 31 2.19 -2.59 -5.59
CA LYS A 31 2.64 -3.89 -6.11
C LYS A 31 3.21 -4.73 -4.97
N THR A 32 3.01 -6.03 -5.02
CA THR A 32 3.72 -6.96 -4.15
C THR A 32 5.08 -7.32 -4.75
N ALA A 33 5.97 -7.89 -3.95
CA ALA A 33 7.30 -8.31 -4.40
C ALA A 33 7.26 -9.37 -5.52
N CYS A 34 6.18 -10.16 -5.62
CA CYS A 34 5.99 -11.09 -6.73
C CYS A 34 5.37 -10.43 -7.98
N GLY A 35 5.10 -9.12 -7.95
CA GLY A 35 4.59 -8.34 -9.08
C GLY A 35 3.07 -8.25 -9.17
N ALA A 36 2.32 -8.88 -8.27
CA ALA A 36 0.87 -8.75 -8.23
C ALA A 36 0.44 -7.36 -7.75
N MET A 37 -0.70 -6.86 -8.22
CA MET A 37 -1.23 -5.56 -7.84
C MET A 37 -2.35 -5.71 -6.83
N ILE A 38 -2.37 -4.84 -5.81
CA ILE A 38 -3.52 -4.69 -4.92
C ILE A 38 -4.63 -3.96 -5.69
N LEU A 39 -5.72 -4.64 -6.00
CA LEU A 39 -6.81 -4.07 -6.79
C LEU A 39 -7.68 -3.10 -5.97
N THR A 40 -8.09 -3.51 -4.77
CA THR A 40 -9.01 -2.74 -3.92
C THR A 40 -8.66 -2.88 -2.44
N GLY A 41 -9.08 -1.91 -1.64
CA GLY A 41 -9.11 -1.97 -0.18
C GLY A 41 -10.55 -2.04 0.36
N ALA A 42 -10.73 -1.66 1.63
CA ALA A 42 -12.07 -1.48 2.19
C ALA A 42 -12.69 -0.16 1.68
N PRO A 43 -13.98 -0.15 1.29
CA PRO A 43 -14.60 1.00 0.61
C PRO A 43 -14.76 2.24 1.50
N ASN A 44 -14.66 2.10 2.81
CA ASN A 44 -14.83 3.15 3.81
C ASN A 44 -13.53 3.56 4.50
N VAL A 45 -12.38 3.04 4.06
CA VAL A 45 -11.08 3.31 4.66
C VAL A 45 -10.15 3.90 3.61
N LEU A 46 -9.58 5.06 3.93
CA LEU A 46 -8.55 5.71 3.12
C LEU A 46 -7.22 5.72 3.89
N ILE A 47 -6.13 5.35 3.22
CA ILE A 47 -4.78 5.28 3.80
C ILE A 47 -3.89 6.30 3.09
N GLY A 48 -3.55 7.39 3.80
CA GLY A 48 -2.79 8.50 3.20
C GLY A 48 -3.61 9.30 2.17
N GLY A 49 -4.93 9.35 2.36
CA GLY A 49 -5.86 10.08 1.49
C GLY A 49 -6.29 9.34 0.22
N VAL A 50 -5.97 8.04 0.10
CA VAL A 50 -6.35 7.18 -1.04
C VAL A 50 -7.04 5.89 -0.61
#